data_AF-A0A136MVI1-F1
#
_entry.id   AF-A0A136MVI1-F1
#
_cell.length_a   1.000
_cell.length_b   1.000
_cell.length_c   1.000
_cell.angle_alpha   90.00
_cell.angle_beta   90.00
_cell.angle_gamma   90.00
#
_symmetry.space_group_name_H-M   'P 1'
#
loop_
_entity.id
_entity.type
_entity.pdbx_description
1 polymer ?
#
loop_
_entity_poly.entity_id
_entity_poly.type
_entity_poly.pdbx_seq_one_letter_code
_entity_poly.pdbx_strand_id
1 'polypeptide(L)'
;MQDKTTELHDYCEQHSFLPDKLLKDIERYTHLHTLAPRMLSGHLQGAFLTMITKMVEPKVILEIGTFTGYSGLCMAHGLANDGKLITIEYDKENAAIAQDFF
;
A
#
# COMPACT_ATOMS: atom_id res chain seq x y z
N MET A 1 -9.47 -6.80 -30.60
CA MET A 1 -9.45 -7.97 -29.70
C MET A 1 -9.40 -7.42 -28.29
N GLN A 2 -10.30 -7.84 -27.41
CA GLN A 2 -10.18 -7.47 -26.00
C GLN A 2 -8.94 -8.16 -25.43
N ASP A 3 -8.10 -7.41 -24.71
CA ASP A 3 -6.94 -7.97 -24.04
C ASP A 3 -7.38 -8.77 -22.82
N LYS A 4 -7.29 -10.10 -22.92
CA LYS A 4 -7.63 -11.03 -21.82
C LYS A 4 -6.87 -10.74 -20.52
N THR A 5 -5.69 -10.13 -20.63
CA THR A 5 -4.88 -9.74 -19.47
C THR A 5 -5.58 -8.67 -18.64
N THR A 6 -6.19 -7.69 -19.31
CA THR A 6 -6.94 -6.61 -18.65
C THR A 6 -8.17 -7.16 -17.95
N GLU A 7 -8.95 -8.05 -18.59
CA GLU A 7 -10.14 -8.66 -17.96
C GLU A 7 -9.79 -9.47 -16.70
N LEU A 8 -8.68 -10.23 -16.74
CA LEU A 8 -8.23 -11.00 -15.58
C LEU A 8 -7.73 -10.10 -14.45
N HIS A 9 -7.01 -9.03 -14.78
CA HIS A 9 -6.57 -8.06 -13.79
C HIS A 9 -7.77 -7.41 -13.08
N ASP A 10 -8.76 -6.94 -13.84
CA ASP A 10 -9.97 -6.31 -13.29
C ASP A 10 -10.76 -7.28 -12.39
N TYR A 11 -10.83 -8.56 -12.77
CA TYR A 11 -11.41 -9.60 -11.93
C TYR A 11 -10.64 -9.72 -10.60
N CYS A 12 -9.31 -9.80 -10.65
CA CYS A 12 -8.49 -9.89 -9.43
C CYS A 12 -8.66 -8.67 -8.52
N GLU A 13 -8.72 -7.46 -9.09
CA GLU A 13 -8.97 -6.21 -8.36
C GLU A 13 -10.33 -6.23 -7.65
N GLN A 14 -11.39 -6.65 -8.35
CA GLN A 14 -12.75 -6.69 -7.80
C GLN A 14 -12.96 -7.76 -6.72
N HIS A 15 -12.17 -8.83 -6.75
CA HIS A 15 -12.34 -9.99 -5.86
C HIS A 15 -11.26 -10.13 -4.79
N SER A 16 -10.24 -9.28 -4.79
CA SER A 16 -9.27 -9.16 -3.68
C SER A 16 -9.76 -8.10 -2.71
N PHE A 17 -9.79 -8.38 -1.41
CA PHE A 17 -10.51 -7.53 -0.45
C PHE A 17 -9.59 -6.79 0.51
N LEU A 18 -9.72 -5.46 0.52
CA LEU A 18 -9.13 -4.54 1.49
C LEU A 18 -10.05 -3.31 1.63
N PRO A 19 -10.99 -3.30 2.58
CA PRO A 19 -11.90 -2.18 2.77
C PRO A 19 -11.30 -1.22 3.80
N ASP A 20 -10.28 -0.47 3.43
CA ASP A 20 -9.79 0.61 4.29
C ASP A 20 -10.07 1.97 3.63
N LYS A 21 -10.86 2.79 4.34
CA LYS A 21 -11.12 4.17 3.92
C LYS A 21 -9.82 4.96 3.81
N LEU A 22 -8.86 4.70 4.70
CA LEU A 22 -7.54 5.35 4.67
C LEU A 22 -6.77 5.01 3.40
N LEU A 23 -6.80 3.74 2.96
CA LEU A 23 -6.17 3.31 1.71
C LEU A 23 -6.80 3.98 0.47
N LYS A 24 -8.12 4.21 0.48
CA LYS A 24 -8.77 4.99 -0.60
C LYS A 24 -8.41 6.47 -0.55
N ASP A 25 -8.31 7.04 0.64
CA ASP A 25 -7.96 8.44 0.83
C ASP A 25 -6.52 8.72 0.38
N ILE A 26 -5.57 7.84 0.75
CA ILE A 26 -4.17 7.96 0.34
C ILE A 26 -4.02 7.72 -1.17
N GLU A 27 -4.69 6.72 -1.76
CA GLU A 27 -4.68 6.50 -3.20
C GLU A 27 -5.17 7.74 -3.95
N ARG A 28 -6.30 8.31 -3.53
CA ARG A 28 -6.84 9.54 -4.12
C ARG A 28 -5.87 10.70 -3.94
N TYR A 29 -5.27 10.85 -2.76
CA TYR A 29 -4.31 11.92 -2.49
C TYR A 29 -3.09 11.80 -3.40
N THR A 30 -2.52 10.61 -3.53
CA THR A 30 -1.38 10.30 -4.40
C THR A 30 -1.67 10.68 -5.85
N HIS A 31 -2.84 10.32 -6.37
CA HIS A 31 -3.25 10.66 -7.74
C HIS A 31 -3.39 12.17 -7.99
N LEU A 32 -3.75 12.94 -6.95
CA LEU A 32 -3.99 14.37 -7.08
C LEU A 32 -2.75 15.24 -6.79
N HIS A 33 -1.79 14.75 -6.00
CA HIS A 33 -0.71 15.58 -5.45
C HIS A 33 0.71 15.08 -5.79
N THR A 34 0.86 13.97 -6.50
CA THR A 34 2.19 13.45 -6.89
C THR A 34 2.38 13.44 -8.40
N LEU A 35 3.63 13.58 -8.85
CA LEU A 35 3.99 13.55 -10.27
C LEU A 35 4.00 12.14 -10.87
N ALA A 36 4.12 11.12 -10.02
CA ALA A 36 4.25 9.72 -10.43
C ALA A 36 3.29 8.79 -9.67
N PRO A 37 1.96 9.00 -9.78
CA PRO A 37 0.99 8.23 -9.01
C PRO A 37 0.98 6.74 -9.34
N ARG A 38 1.52 6.36 -10.51
CA ARG A 38 1.72 4.96 -10.92
C ARG A 38 2.77 4.22 -10.07
N MET A 39 3.51 4.89 -9.20
CA MET A 39 4.42 4.27 -8.23
C MET A 39 3.68 3.66 -7.03
N LEU A 40 2.39 3.98 -6.84
CA LEU A 40 1.56 3.40 -5.80
C LEU A 40 1.37 1.89 -6.05
N SER A 41 1.49 1.07 -5.01
CA SER A 41 1.38 -0.39 -5.14
C SER A 41 0.02 -0.84 -5.67
N GLY A 42 -1.06 -0.13 -5.34
CA GLY A 42 -2.42 -0.48 -5.75
C GLY A 42 -3.08 -1.50 -4.85
N HIS A 43 -4.36 -1.73 -5.11
CA HIS A 43 -5.24 -2.51 -4.25
C HIS A 43 -4.90 -4.00 -4.25
N LEU A 44 -4.70 -4.62 -5.41
CA LEU A 44 -4.33 -6.03 -5.51
C LEU A 44 -3.01 -6.35 -4.77
N GLN A 45 -1.96 -5.56 -4.99
CA GLN A 45 -0.66 -5.74 -4.35
C GLN A 45 -0.75 -5.45 -2.85
N GLY A 46 -1.51 -4.42 -2.44
CA GLY A 46 -1.77 -4.14 -1.04
C GLY A 46 -2.46 -5.30 -0.32
N ALA A 47 -3.44 -5.94 -0.98
CA ALA A 47 -4.18 -7.08 -0.44
C ALA A 47 -3.25 -8.28 -0.24
N PHE A 48 -2.37 -8.51 -1.21
CA PHE A 48 -1.34 -9.53 -1.10
C PHE A 48 -0.39 -9.26 0.08
N LEU A 49 0.14 -8.04 0.22
CA LEU A 49 1.02 -7.67 1.35
C LEU A 49 0.32 -7.87 2.70
N THR A 50 -0.94 -7.44 2.81
CA THR A 50 -1.76 -7.62 4.02
C THR A 50 -1.97 -9.09 4.36
N MET A 51 -2.25 -9.93 3.35
CA MET A 51 -2.39 -11.37 3.54
C MET A 51 -1.09 -11.98 4.06
N ILE A 52 0.06 -11.62 3.48
CA ILE A 52 1.38 -12.11 3.92
C ILE A 52 1.65 -11.69 5.38
N THR A 53 1.47 -10.42 5.73
CA THR A 53 1.78 -9.96 7.10
C THR A 53 0.84 -10.57 8.12
N LYS A 54 -0.44 -10.76 7.81
CA LYS A 54 -1.38 -11.47 8.71
C LYS A 54 -1.04 -12.95 8.92
N MET A 55 -0.42 -13.61 7.95
CA MET A 55 0.04 -15.00 8.14
C MET A 55 1.32 -15.10 8.96
N VAL A 56 2.20 -14.10 8.87
CA VAL A 56 3.51 -14.09 9.53
C VAL A 56 3.47 -13.47 10.92
N GLU A 57 2.56 -12.52 11.15
CA GLU A 57 2.45 -11.71 12.37
C GLU A 57 3.78 -11.09 12.83
N PRO A 58 4.49 -10.35 11.94
CA PRO A 58 5.83 -9.86 12.25
C PRO A 58 5.83 -8.82 13.38
N LYS A 59 6.87 -8.88 14.21
CA LYS A 59 7.17 -7.82 15.19
C LYS A 59 7.89 -6.61 14.58
N VAL A 60 8.61 -6.80 13.48
CA VAL A 60 9.34 -5.72 12.81
C VAL A 60 9.24 -5.92 11.30
N ILE A 61 8.83 -4.88 10.59
CA ILE A 61 8.89 -4.78 9.13
C ILE A 61 9.85 -3.65 8.79
N LEU A 62 10.74 -3.89 7.83
CA LEU A 62 11.56 -2.86 7.20
C LEU A 62 11.11 -2.69 5.74
N GLU A 63 10.72 -1.49 5.39
CA GLU A 63 10.34 -1.08 4.03
C GLU A 63 11.39 -0.08 3.50
N ILE A 64 11.78 -0.26 2.24
CA ILE A 64 12.71 0.63 1.53
C ILE A 64 11.94 1.22 0.35
N GLY A 65 11.69 2.53 0.40
CA GLY A 65 10.77 3.25 -0.48
C GLY A 65 9.38 3.34 0.14
N THR A 66 9.07 4.47 0.78
CA THR A 66 7.75 4.72 1.39
C THR A 66 6.77 5.31 0.39
N PHE A 67 7.27 6.17 -0.52
CA PHE A 67 6.47 7.05 -1.35
C PHE A 67 5.39 7.75 -0.51
N THR A 68 4.10 7.59 -0.83
CA THR A 68 3.02 8.17 -0.03
C THR A 68 2.59 7.30 1.14
N GLY A 69 3.08 6.07 1.30
CA GLY A 69 2.83 5.20 2.47
C GLY A 69 1.80 4.07 2.30
N TYR A 70 1.26 3.87 1.09
CA TYR A 70 0.19 2.89 0.85
C TYR A 70 0.58 1.44 1.23
N SER A 71 1.73 0.96 0.75
CA SER A 71 2.24 -0.39 1.04
C SER A 71 2.55 -0.58 2.52
N GLY A 72 3.11 0.45 3.17
CA GLY A 72 3.38 0.47 4.59
C GLY A 72 2.11 0.25 5.42
N LEU A 73 1.03 0.99 5.11
CA LEU A 73 -0.27 0.80 5.76
C LEU A 73 -0.84 -0.61 5.52
N CYS A 74 -0.76 -1.14 4.30
CA CYS A 74 -1.18 -2.52 4.01
C CYS A 74 -0.40 -3.54 4.86
N MET A 75 0.92 -3.40 4.94
CA MET A 75 1.75 -4.28 5.76
C MET A 75 1.43 -4.17 7.25
N ALA A 76 1.16 -2.96 7.74
CA ALA A 76 0.88 -2.69 9.15
C ALA A 76 -0.37 -3.42 9.68
N HIS A 77 -1.33 -3.76 8.83
CA HIS A 77 -2.53 -4.52 9.20
C HIS A 77 -2.27 -5.92 9.78
N GLY A 78 -1.09 -6.48 9.52
CA GLY A 78 -0.67 -7.79 10.03
C GLY A 78 0.44 -7.73 11.08
N LEU A 79 0.83 -6.53 11.55
CA LEU A 79 1.82 -6.42 12.62
C LEU A 79 1.30 -7.07 13.91
N ALA A 80 2.22 -7.65 14.69
CA ALA A 80 1.93 -8.01 16.07
C ALA A 80 1.51 -6.78 16.89
N ASN A 81 0.83 -6.98 18.03
CA ASN A 81 0.34 -5.87 18.89
C ASN A 81 1.44 -4.88 19.34
N ASP A 82 2.68 -5.35 19.48
CA ASP A 82 3.88 -4.56 19.82
C ASP A 82 4.80 -4.36 18.60
N GLY A 83 4.27 -4.62 17.41
CA GLY A 83 5.00 -4.59 16.17
C GLY A 83 5.31 -3.17 15.70
N LYS A 84 6.35 -3.04 14.90
CA LYS A 84 6.73 -1.77 14.27
C LYS A 84 6.99 -1.94 12.78
N LEU A 85 6.50 -0.96 12.01
CA LEU A 85 6.93 -0.72 10.65
C LEU A 85 8.01 0.36 10.68
N ILE A 86 9.16 0.08 10.08
CA ILE A 86 10.21 1.05 9.81
C ILE A 86 10.25 1.21 8.29
N THR A 87 10.00 2.42 7.81
CA THR A 87 10.03 2.71 6.37
C THR A 87 11.05 3.80 6.09
N ILE A 88 11.73 3.71 4.94
CA ILE A 88 12.79 4.62 4.54
C ILE A 88 12.40 5.28 3.22
N GLU A 89 12.28 6.61 3.23
CA GLU A 89 12.06 7.42 2.05
C GLU A 89 13.22 8.41 1.87
N TYR A 90 13.71 8.50 0.63
CA TYR A 90 14.78 9.40 0.27
C TYR A 90 14.26 10.81 0.00
N ASP A 91 13.11 10.91 -0.67
CA ASP A 91 12.50 12.18 -1.02
C ASP A 91 11.75 12.79 0.17
N LYS A 92 12.15 13.99 0.56
CA LYS A 92 11.60 14.64 1.76
C LYS A 92 10.13 15.04 1.61
N GLU A 93 9.68 15.35 0.40
CA GLU A 93 8.29 15.74 0.15
C GLU A 93 7.38 14.52 0.26
N ASN A 94 7.77 13.40 -0.33
CA ASN A 94 7.08 12.12 -0.17
C ASN A 94 7.09 11.65 1.29
N ALA A 95 8.22 11.78 1.98
CA ALA A 95 8.31 11.45 3.40
C ALA A 95 7.33 12.28 4.25
N ALA A 96 7.19 13.58 3.95
CA ALA A 96 6.23 14.45 4.63
C ALA A 96 4.78 14.03 4.34
N ILE A 97 4.46 13.71 3.08
CA ILE A 97 3.14 13.18 2.70
C ILE A 97 2.83 11.91 3.48
N ALA A 98 3.76 10.95 3.52
CA ALA A 98 3.56 9.69 4.22
C ALA A 98 3.30 9.90 5.73
N GLN A 99 4.02 10.83 6.37
CA GLN A 99 3.80 11.16 7.78
C GLN A 99 2.39 11.68 8.08
N ASP A 100 1.72 12.35 7.13
CA ASP A 100 0.35 12.81 7.32
C ASP A 100 -0.69 11.67 7.32
N PHE A 101 -0.30 10.46 6.87
CA PHE A 101 -1.17 9.28 6.79
C PHE A 101 -0.89 8.20 7.86
N PHE A 102 0.22 8.30 8.61
CA PHE A 102 0.56 7.39 9.72
C PHE A 102 0.14 7.98 11.07
#